data_AF-A0A7X4GR54-F1
#
_entry.id   AF-A0A7X4GR54-F1
#
_cell.length_a   1.000
_cell.length_b   1.000
_cell.length_c   1.000
_cell.angle_alpha   90.00
_cell.angle_beta   90.00
_cell.angle_gamma   90.00
#
_symmetry.space_group_name_H-M   'P 1'
#
loop_
_entity.id
_entity.type
_entity.pdbx_description
1 polymer ?
#
loop_
_entity_poly.entity_id
_entity_poly.type
_entity_poly.pdbx_seq_one_letter_code
_entity_poly.pdbx_strand_id
1 'polypeptide(L)'
;MFPLPNPALCSNVSLLLDFYVEVSLRIFDTMQKVSALNLQLGRDLIAEAGADMQRVMNSKDAAQLGSAIAAQWQPGRQSLQSYQHRVAEQLAHLQPGSLLRH
;
A
#
# COMPACT_ATOMS: atom_id res chain seq x y z
N MET A 1 6.27 23.76 49.64
CA MET A 1 7.18 23.02 48.74
C MET A 1 6.32 21.97 48.05
N PHE A 2 6.10 22.07 46.73
CA PHE A 2 5.36 21.04 45.99
C PHE A 2 6.17 19.74 46.01
N PRO A 3 5.55 18.56 46.22
CA PRO A 3 6.27 17.31 46.15
C PRO A 3 6.85 17.14 44.74
N LEU A 4 8.15 16.89 44.65
CA LEU A 4 8.79 16.51 43.38
C LEU A 4 8.08 15.26 42.85
N PRO A 5 7.70 15.25 41.55
CA PRO A 5 7.02 14.09 40.97
C PRO A 5 7.89 12.84 41.11
N ASN A 6 7.27 11.72 41.47
CA ASN A 6 7.94 10.44 41.63
C ASN A 6 8.73 10.10 40.35
N PRO A 7 10.05 9.86 40.42
CA PRO A 7 10.88 9.55 39.26
C PRO A 7 10.35 8.39 38.40
N ALA A 8 9.70 7.40 39.02
CA ALA A 8 9.08 6.28 38.31
C ALA A 8 7.88 6.74 37.44
N LEU A 9 7.11 7.72 37.91
CA LEU A 9 6.02 8.30 37.12
C LEU A 9 6.58 9.08 35.93
N CYS A 10 7.62 9.88 36.13
CA CYS A 10 8.29 10.60 35.04
C CYS A 10 8.83 9.63 33.98
N SER A 11 9.51 8.57 34.39
CA SER A 11 10.06 7.57 33.47
C SER A 11 8.97 6.81 32.69
N ASN A 12 7.87 6.42 33.34
CA ASN A 12 6.76 5.77 32.67
C ASN A 12 6.07 6.70 31.65
N VAL A 13 5.88 7.97 31.99
CA VAL A 13 5.30 8.96 31.06
C VAL A 13 6.20 9.16 29.85
N SER A 14 7.52 9.28 30.05
CA SER A 14 8.47 9.35 28.93
C SER A 14 8.39 8.12 28.03
N LEU A 15 8.37 6.91 28.60
CA LEU A 15 8.25 5.67 27.82
C LEU A 15 6.94 5.60 27.02
N LEU A 16 5.83 6.03 27.60
CA LEU A 16 4.54 6.09 26.90
C LEU A 16 4.53 7.11 25.76
N LEU A 17 5.18 8.27 25.95
CA LEU A 17 5.31 9.29 24.91
C LEU A 17 6.19 8.79 23.76
N ASP A 18 7.33 8.18 24.07
CA ASP A 18 8.23 7.62 23.06
C ASP A 18 7.54 6.53 22.24
N PHE A 19 6.85 5.61 22.91
CA PHE A 19 6.03 4.60 22.24
C PHE A 19 4.96 5.22 21.33
N TYR A 20 4.24 6.23 21.82
CA TYR A 20 3.20 6.91 21.04
C TYR A 20 3.76 7.58 19.79
N VAL A 21 4.91 8.26 19.91
CA VAL A 21 5.59 8.90 18.78
C VAL A 21 6.04 7.85 17.77
N GLU A 22 6.68 6.77 18.23
CA GLU A 22 7.16 5.70 17.35
C GLU A 22 6.02 5.06 16.56
N VAL A 23 4.93 4.69 17.23
CA VAL A 23 3.74 4.12 16.60
C VAL A 23 3.13 5.10 15.59
N SER A 24 3.01 6.38 15.97
CA SER A 24 2.44 7.41 15.10
C SER A 24 3.26 7.59 13.82
N LEU A 25 4.58 7.65 13.94
CA LEU A 25 5.48 7.75 12.78
C LEU A 25 5.37 6.52 11.88
N ARG A 26 5.29 5.32 12.45
CA ARG A 26 5.20 4.08 11.68
C ARG A 26 3.86 3.93 10.94
N ILE A 27 2.76 4.35 11.59
CA ILE A 27 1.44 4.41 10.94
C ILE A 27 1.48 5.40 9.78
N PHE A 28 2.04 6.58 9.98
CA PHE A 28 2.14 7.60 8.95
C PHE A 28 2.98 7.12 7.74
N ASP A 29 4.15 6.54 8.00
CA ASP A 29 5.00 5.93 6.96
C ASP A 29 4.25 4.82 6.18
N THR A 30 3.52 3.96 6.89
CA THR A 30 2.71 2.91 6.24
C THR A 30 1.60 3.50 5.37
N MET A 31 0.91 4.53 5.84
CA MET A 31 -0.11 5.23 5.05
C MET A 31 0.49 5.85 3.78
N GLN A 32 1.68 6.46 3.87
CA GLN A 32 2.38 6.99 2.71
C GLN A 32 2.71 5.89 1.69
N LYS A 33 3.23 4.74 2.15
CA LYS A 33 3.56 3.59 1.28
C LYS A 33 2.32 3.00 0.61
N VAL A 34 1.22 2.83 1.34
CA VAL A 34 -0.05 2.36 0.76
C VAL A 34 -0.61 3.37 -0.25
N SER A 35 -0.52 4.67 0.03
CA SER A 35 -0.93 5.71 -0.93
C SER A 35 -0.11 5.66 -2.22
N ALA A 36 1.21 5.45 -2.12
CA ALA A 36 2.06 5.26 -3.28
C ALA A 36 1.68 4.01 -4.09
N LEU A 37 1.31 2.90 -3.42
CA LEU A 37 0.82 1.69 -4.08
C LEU A 37 -0.50 1.94 -4.83
N ASN A 38 -1.43 2.73 -4.26
CA ASN A 38 -2.68 3.12 -4.93
C ASN A 38 -2.42 3.93 -6.20
N LEU A 39 -1.52 4.91 -6.12
CA LEU A 39 -1.13 5.72 -7.29
C LEU A 39 -0.47 4.86 -8.36
N GLN A 40 0.39 3.92 -7.96
CA GLN A 40 1.02 2.98 -8.90
C GLN A 40 -0.02 2.10 -9.60
N LEU A 41 -0.96 1.50 -8.86
CA LEU A 41 -2.04 0.72 -9.45
C LEU A 41 -2.84 1.55 -10.47
N GLY A 42 -3.19 2.79 -10.12
CA GLY A 42 -3.89 3.69 -11.02
C GLY A 42 -3.12 3.95 -12.33
N ARG A 43 -1.81 4.21 -12.24
CA ARG A 43 -0.96 4.37 -13.44
C ARG A 43 -0.91 3.10 -14.28
N ASP A 44 -0.73 1.95 -13.63
CA ASP A 44 -0.60 0.67 -14.32
C ASP A 44 -1.90 0.33 -15.08
N LEU A 45 -3.07 0.57 -14.46
CA LEU A 45 -4.37 0.40 -15.11
C LEU A 45 -4.59 1.36 -16.28
N ILE A 46 -4.18 2.63 -16.14
CA ILE A 46 -4.28 3.61 -17.24
C ILE A 46 -3.38 3.20 -18.42
N ALA A 47 -2.15 2.78 -18.14
CA ALA A 47 -1.21 2.32 -19.16
C ALA A 47 -1.74 1.08 -19.90
N GLU A 48 -2.31 0.13 -19.16
CA GLU A 48 -2.91 -1.09 -19.70
C GLU A 48 -4.12 -0.76 -20.59
N ALA A 49 -5.03 0.11 -20.13
CA ALA A 49 -6.17 0.56 -20.92
C ALA A 49 -5.76 1.29 -22.22
N GLY A 50 -4.70 2.11 -22.16
CA GLY A 50 -4.15 2.77 -23.34
C GLY A 50 -3.58 1.79 -24.37
N ALA A 51 -2.84 0.78 -23.91
CA ALA A 51 -2.31 -0.28 -24.76
C ALA A 51 -3.41 -1.11 -25.42
N ASP A 52 -4.48 -1.42 -24.68
CA ASP A 52 -5.63 -2.15 -25.21
C ASP A 52 -6.41 -1.34 -26.25
N MET A 53 -6.62 -0.03 -26.01
CA MET A 53 -7.25 0.85 -27.00
C MET A 53 -6.43 0.89 -28.30
N GLN A 54 -5.10 0.97 -28.21
CA GLN A 54 -4.23 0.95 -29.38
C GLN A 54 -4.28 -0.41 -30.12
N ARG A 55 -4.39 -1.52 -29.39
CA ARG A 55 -4.57 -2.86 -29.96
C ARG A 55 -5.90 -2.99 -30.70
N VAL A 56 -6.98 -2.44 -30.15
CA VAL A 56 -8.29 -2.41 -30.81
C VAL A 56 -8.24 -1.56 -32.09
N MET A 57 -7.67 -0.36 -32.04
CA MET A 57 -7.54 0.53 -33.20
C MET A 57 -6.70 -0.08 -34.33
N ASN A 58 -5.71 -0.91 -33.99
CA ASN A 58 -4.83 -1.57 -34.96
C ASN A 58 -5.36 -2.92 -35.46
N SER A 59 -6.49 -3.41 -34.94
CA SER A 59 -7.06 -4.70 -35.36
C SER A 59 -7.58 -4.63 -36.80
N LYS A 60 -7.17 -5.59 -37.62
CA LYS A 60 -7.46 -5.57 -39.08
C LYS A 60 -8.66 -6.42 -39.48
N ASP A 61 -9.16 -7.26 -38.58
CA ASP A 61 -10.27 -8.17 -38.84
C ASP A 61 -11.09 -8.45 -37.56
N ALA A 62 -12.28 -9.03 -37.74
CA ALA A 62 -13.23 -9.29 -36.66
C ALA A 62 -12.72 -10.31 -35.62
N ALA A 63 -11.82 -11.23 -36.01
CA ALA A 63 -11.24 -12.19 -35.09
C ALA A 63 -10.19 -11.53 -34.18
N GLN A 64 -9.37 -10.64 -34.73
CA GLN A 64 -8.43 -9.80 -33.99
C GLN A 64 -9.18 -8.84 -33.04
N LEU A 65 -10.28 -8.24 -33.51
CA LEU A 65 -11.13 -7.39 -32.68
C LEU A 65 -11.73 -8.18 -31.50
N GLY A 66 -12.29 -9.37 -31.77
CA GLY A 66 -12.83 -10.25 -30.72
C GLY A 66 -11.77 -10.67 -29.69
N SER A 67 -10.55 -10.96 -30.15
CA SER A 67 -9.43 -11.29 -29.27
C SER A 67 -8.96 -10.10 -28.43
N ALA A 68 -8.95 -8.88 -28.99
CA ALA A 68 -8.57 -7.66 -28.30
C ALA A 68 -9.60 -7.27 -27.23
N ILE A 69 -10.89 -7.44 -27.52
CA ILE A 69 -11.97 -7.22 -26.55
C ILE A 69 -11.93 -8.29 -25.46
N ALA A 70 -11.73 -9.57 -25.80
CA ALA A 70 -11.60 -10.62 -24.78
C ALA A 70 -10.39 -10.40 -23.85
N ALA A 71 -9.28 -9.89 -24.41
CA ALA A 71 -8.11 -9.50 -23.64
C ALA A 71 -8.41 -8.36 -22.66
N GLN A 72 -9.38 -7.47 -22.96
CA GLN A 72 -9.86 -6.36 -22.11
C GLN A 72 -10.62 -6.80 -20.84
N TRP A 73 -11.03 -8.08 -20.73
CA TRP A 73 -11.67 -8.61 -19.52
C TRP A 73 -10.70 -9.30 -18.54
N GLN A 74 -9.47 -9.61 -18.99
CA GLN A 74 -8.36 -10.07 -18.16
C GLN A 74 -7.36 -9.00 -17.66
N PRO A 75 -7.26 -7.76 -18.18
CA PRO A 75 -6.26 -6.79 -17.78
C PRO A 75 -6.60 -6.27 -16.40
N GLY A 76 -5.57 -5.82 -15.68
CA GLY A 76 -5.70 -5.35 -14.32
C GLY A 76 -5.79 -6.46 -13.28
N ARG A 77 -6.05 -7.73 -13.64
CA ARG A 77 -6.07 -8.83 -12.66
C ARG A 77 -4.69 -9.07 -12.04
N GLN A 78 -3.64 -9.04 -12.86
CA GLN A 78 -2.25 -9.18 -12.40
C GLN A 78 -1.80 -7.94 -11.61
N SER A 79 -2.14 -6.74 -12.07
CA SER A 79 -1.87 -5.46 -11.38
C SER A 79 -2.56 -5.41 -10.02
N LEU A 80 -3.82 -5.83 -9.94
CA LEU A 80 -4.60 -5.95 -8.71
C LEU A 80 -4.04 -7.00 -7.76
N GLN A 81 -3.70 -8.19 -8.26
CA GLN A 81 -3.10 -9.24 -7.44
C GLN A 81 -1.77 -8.78 -6.84
N SER A 82 -0.94 -8.11 -7.66
CA SER A 82 0.33 -7.54 -7.22
C SER A 82 0.12 -6.42 -6.19
N TYR A 83 -0.87 -5.55 -6.40
CA TYR A 83 -1.27 -4.51 -5.45
C TYR A 83 -1.72 -5.12 -4.11
N GLN A 84 -2.63 -6.09 -4.14
CA GLN A 84 -3.13 -6.78 -2.95
C GLN A 84 -2.00 -7.42 -2.15
N HIS A 85 -1.08 -8.10 -2.85
CA HIS A 85 0.09 -8.71 -2.21
C HIS A 85 0.97 -7.67 -1.51
N ARG A 86 1.31 -6.57 -2.20
CA ARG A 86 2.15 -5.50 -1.64
C ARG A 86 1.48 -4.77 -0.49
N VAL A 87 0.17 -4.53 -0.56
CA VAL A 87 -0.58 -3.93 0.55
C VAL A 87 -0.60 -4.87 1.76
N ALA A 88 -0.87 -6.16 1.56
CA ALA A 88 -0.83 -7.13 2.64
C ALA A 88 0.56 -7.20 3.29
N GLU A 89 1.62 -7.15 2.49
CA GLU A 89 3.01 -7.07 2.96
C GLU A 89 3.25 -5.79 3.79
N GLN A 90 2.82 -4.61 3.31
CA GLN A 90 2.97 -3.36 4.07
C GLN A 90 2.20 -3.40 5.40
N LEU A 91 1.00 -3.96 5.42
CA LEU A 91 0.20 -4.07 6.64
C LEU A 91 0.77 -5.13 7.61
N ALA A 92 1.43 -6.17 7.11
CA ALA A 92 2.11 -7.16 7.96
C ALA A 92 3.24 -6.52 8.78
N HIS A 93 3.90 -5.48 8.27
CA HIS A 93 4.93 -4.75 9.00
C HIS A 93 4.40 -3.93 10.19
N LEU A 94 3.08 -3.73 10.30
CA LEU A 94 2.42 -3.12 11.45
C LEU A 94 2.07 -4.14 12.55
N GLN A 95 2.29 -5.44 12.35
CA GLN A 95 1.94 -6.44 13.35
C GLN A 95 2.83 -6.31 14.60
N PRO A 96 2.25 -6.40 15.82
CA PRO A 96 2.95 -6.24 17.09
C PRO A 96 4.04 -7.30 17.33
N GLY A 97 4.02 -8.44 16.60
CA GLY A 97 5.09 -9.44 16.64
C GLY A 97 6.44 -8.96 16.09
N SER A 98 6.47 -7.82 15.38
CA SER A 98 7.72 -7.17 14.96
C SER A 98 8.41 -6.39 16.09
N LEU A 99 7.75 -6.20 17.24
CA LEU A 99 8.26 -5.47 18.41
C LEU A 99 9.19 -6.30 19.32
N LEU A 100 9.28 -7.62 19.11
CA LEU A 100 10.03 -8.56 19.98
C LEU A 100 11.41 -8.96 19.42
N ARG A 101 11.89 -8.29 18.37
CA ARG A 101 13.26 -8.50 17.85
C ARG A 101 14.14 -7.30 18.18
N HIS A 102 14.60 -7.26 19.43
CA HIS A 102 15.84 -6.59 19.83
C HIS A 102 16.57 -7.46 20.86
#